data_AF-A0A640XJM6-F1
#
_entry.id   AF-A0A640XJM6-F1
#
_cell.length_a   1.000
_cell.length_b   1.000
_cell.length_c   1.000
_cell.angle_alpha   90.00
_cell.angle_beta   90.00
_cell.angle_gamma   90.00
#
_symmetry.space_group_name_H-M   'P 1'
#
loop_
_entity.id
_entity.type
_entity.pdbx_description
1 polymer ?
#
loop_
_entity_poly.entity_id
_entity_poly.type
_entity_poly.pdbx_seq_one_letter_code
_entity_poly.pdbx_strand_id
1 'polypeptide(L)'
;MATTKFKLSFETEKPDIDLPLFQQSLPSSFQVYEEDGNVFVNIETPVDEDDNAKYLIDRELDRHFFLTCVKIRAEIIKKRFCCGLEMRYRIHGELPKDIKPQKWNYELPLQLRLWSMAVDLQNEFRLQILYYFHIIELAYPDNSSYPEYTDNTIPPHPLTECKFLRHLIAHAGDVSTKQLKLYCKYLNIPEKMYNVTDPKYQSILLGKIKLLEDQAKKAIAINL
;
A
#
# COMPACT_ATOMS: atom_id res chain seq x y z
N MET A 1 1.92 3.49 -29.32
CA MET A 1 1.83 3.10 -27.89
C MET A 1 2.65 1.86 -27.69
N ALA A 2 3.25 1.68 -26.52
CA ALA A 2 4.00 0.47 -26.23
C ALA A 2 3.04 -0.61 -25.69
N THR A 3 3.44 -1.88 -25.77
CA THR A 3 2.64 -3.00 -25.31
C THR A 3 3.39 -3.79 -24.26
N THR A 4 2.82 -3.87 -23.07
CA THR A 4 3.35 -4.73 -22.00
C THR A 4 2.66 -6.08 -22.08
N LYS A 5 3.45 -7.16 -22.26
CA LYS A 5 2.97 -8.54 -22.39
C LYS A 5 2.99 -9.23 -21.03
N PHE A 6 1.88 -9.88 -20.68
CA PHE A 6 1.75 -10.73 -19.50
C PHE A 6 1.38 -12.15 -19.91
N LYS A 7 2.00 -13.15 -19.29
CA LYS A 7 1.56 -14.54 -19.31
C LYS A 7 0.56 -14.76 -18.17
N LEU A 8 -0.55 -15.43 -18.45
CA LEU A 8 -1.51 -15.84 -17.43
C LEU A 8 -1.20 -17.26 -16.96
N SER A 9 -1.05 -17.39 -15.65
CA SER A 9 -0.86 -18.66 -14.94
C SER A 9 -2.12 -18.96 -14.12
N PHE A 10 -2.64 -20.18 -14.27
CA PHE A 10 -3.85 -20.65 -13.59
C PHE A 10 -3.49 -21.66 -12.51
N GLU A 11 -4.35 -21.83 -11.51
CA GLU A 11 -4.12 -22.84 -10.45
C GLU A 11 -4.27 -24.28 -10.95
N THR A 12 -4.98 -24.48 -12.07
CA THR A 12 -5.17 -25.78 -12.70
C THR A 12 -4.44 -25.85 -14.05
N GLU A 13 -3.97 -27.03 -14.43
CA GLU A 13 -3.33 -27.27 -15.73
C GLU A 13 -4.30 -27.11 -16.92
N LYS A 14 -5.60 -27.24 -16.66
CA LYS A 14 -6.69 -27.04 -17.62
C LYS A 14 -7.68 -26.04 -17.04
N PRO A 15 -7.42 -24.73 -17.17
CA PRO A 15 -8.38 -23.73 -16.73
C PRO A 15 -9.65 -23.81 -17.58
N ASP A 16 -10.79 -23.92 -16.93
CA ASP A 16 -12.11 -23.80 -17.57
C ASP A 16 -12.43 -22.31 -17.76
N ILE A 17 -11.77 -21.69 -18.74
CA ILE A 17 -11.94 -20.28 -19.06
C ILE A 17 -12.43 -20.10 -20.50
N ASP A 18 -13.59 -19.48 -20.64
CA ASP A 18 -14.08 -19.01 -21.93
C ASP A 18 -13.32 -17.73 -22.31
N LEU A 19 -12.33 -17.85 -23.20
CA LEU A 19 -11.47 -16.75 -23.61
C LEU A 19 -12.25 -15.57 -24.23
N PRO A 20 -13.24 -15.77 -25.12
CA PRO A 20 -14.11 -14.70 -25.58
C PRO A 20 -14.83 -13.94 -24.47
N LEU A 21 -15.46 -14.64 -23.51
CA LEU A 21 -16.14 -13.99 -22.38
C LEU A 21 -15.15 -13.28 -21.46
N PHE A 22 -13.97 -13.89 -21.25
CA PHE A 22 -12.90 -13.27 -20.48
C PHE A 22 -12.43 -11.96 -21.13
N GLN A 23 -12.14 -11.97 -22.44
CA GLN A 23 -11.78 -10.78 -23.22
C GLN A 23 -12.87 -9.70 -23.16
N GLN A 24 -14.15 -10.08 -23.27
CA GLN A 24 -15.27 -9.14 -23.16
C GLN A 24 -15.34 -8.48 -21.78
N SER A 25 -14.89 -9.19 -20.75
CA SER A 25 -14.91 -8.69 -19.38
C SER A 25 -13.77 -7.71 -19.05
N LEU A 26 -12.75 -7.62 -19.91
CA LEU A 26 -11.58 -6.76 -19.72
C LEU A 26 -11.77 -5.39 -20.41
N PRO A 27 -11.02 -4.36 -19.98
CA PRO A 27 -11.00 -3.07 -20.67
C PRO A 27 -10.53 -3.20 -22.12
N SER A 28 -10.99 -2.30 -23.00
CA SER A 28 -10.67 -2.35 -24.44
C SER A 28 -9.17 -2.21 -24.76
N SER A 29 -8.36 -1.70 -23.83
CA SER A 29 -6.90 -1.60 -23.95
C SER A 29 -6.18 -2.92 -23.68
N PHE A 30 -6.92 -3.99 -23.39
CA PHE A 30 -6.41 -5.33 -23.11
C PHE A 30 -6.73 -6.25 -24.27
N GLN A 31 -5.73 -6.98 -24.74
CA GLN A 31 -5.89 -7.98 -25.78
C GLN A 31 -5.41 -9.35 -25.28
N VAL A 32 -6.34 -10.27 -25.14
CA VAL A 32 -6.12 -11.66 -24.76
C VAL A 32 -5.86 -12.49 -26.02
N TYR A 33 -4.88 -13.36 -25.96
CA TYR A 33 -4.57 -14.30 -27.05
C TYR A 33 -3.91 -15.56 -26.50
N GLU A 34 -3.90 -16.60 -27.32
CA GLU A 34 -3.23 -17.86 -27.03
C GLU A 34 -2.01 -18.01 -27.94
N GLU A 35 -0.89 -18.44 -27.37
CA GLU A 35 0.36 -18.72 -28.08
C GLU A 35 1.04 -19.92 -27.40
N ASP A 36 1.42 -20.94 -28.18
CA ASP A 36 2.05 -22.17 -27.69
C ASP A 36 1.31 -22.82 -26.49
N GLY A 37 -0.03 -22.84 -26.53
CA GLY A 37 -0.88 -23.40 -25.47
C GLY A 37 -0.88 -22.62 -24.15
N ASN A 38 -0.31 -21.41 -24.15
CA ASN A 38 -0.33 -20.50 -23.01
C ASN A 38 -1.23 -19.30 -23.33
N VAL A 39 -1.91 -18.77 -22.32
CA VAL A 39 -2.75 -17.59 -22.45
C VAL A 39 -1.94 -16.35 -22.08
N PHE A 40 -2.04 -15.31 -22.91
CA PHE A 40 -1.34 -14.05 -22.72
C PHE A 40 -2.31 -12.86 -22.79
N VAL A 41 -1.88 -11.75 -22.21
CA VAL A 41 -2.56 -10.45 -22.29
C VAL A 41 -1.55 -9.39 -22.69
N ASN A 42 -1.84 -8.65 -23.75
CA ASN A 42 -1.15 -7.41 -24.08
C ASN A 42 -1.95 -6.24 -23.52
N ILE A 43 -1.26 -5.31 -22.87
CA ILE A 43 -1.84 -4.07 -22.36
C ILE A 43 -1.14 -2.91 -23.06
N GLU A 44 -1.92 -2.03 -23.69
CA GLU A 44 -1.41 -0.80 -24.27
C GLU A 44 -1.09 0.20 -23.15
N THR A 45 0.18 0.56 -23.02
CA THR A 45 0.67 1.52 -22.03
C THR A 45 1.49 2.64 -22.69
N PRO A 46 1.61 3.82 -22.04
CA PRO A 46 2.42 4.92 -22.56
C PRO A 46 3.91 4.57 -22.68
N VAL A 47 4.39 3.66 -21.84
CA VAL A 47 5.80 3.23 -21.74
C VAL A 47 5.88 1.71 -21.93
N ASP A 48 6.98 1.23 -22.53
CA ASP A 48 7.26 -0.20 -22.68
C ASP A 48 7.62 -0.82 -21.33
N GLU A 49 7.15 -2.04 -21.06
CA GLU A 49 7.36 -2.75 -19.79
C GLU A 49 6.97 -1.93 -18.54
N ASP A 50 5.84 -1.21 -18.60
CA ASP A 50 5.37 -0.34 -17.52
C ASP A 50 4.97 -1.18 -16.29
N ASP A 51 5.68 -1.00 -15.17
CA ASP A 51 5.37 -1.71 -13.91
C ASP A 51 3.96 -1.34 -13.39
N ASN A 52 3.39 -0.19 -13.78
CA ASN A 52 1.99 0.14 -13.48
C ASN A 52 0.99 -0.74 -14.25
N ALA A 53 1.38 -1.32 -15.39
CA ALA A 53 0.54 -2.25 -16.14
C ALA A 53 0.22 -3.49 -15.30
N LYS A 54 1.14 -3.90 -14.42
CA LYS A 54 0.92 -5.01 -13.47
C LYS A 54 -0.25 -4.73 -12.54
N TYR A 55 -0.34 -3.51 -12.01
CA TYR A 55 -1.46 -3.11 -11.17
C TYR A 55 -2.79 -3.13 -11.94
N LEU A 56 -2.79 -2.65 -13.19
CA LEU A 56 -4.00 -2.62 -14.02
C LEU A 56 -4.54 -4.02 -14.29
N ILE A 57 -3.68 -4.98 -14.64
CA ILE A 57 -4.11 -6.37 -14.85
C ILE A 57 -4.52 -7.05 -13.56
N ASP A 58 -3.76 -6.89 -12.48
CA ASP A 58 -4.10 -7.51 -11.20
C ASP A 58 -5.48 -7.08 -10.71
N ARG A 59 -5.83 -5.79 -10.87
CA ARG A 59 -7.16 -5.28 -10.53
C ARG A 59 -8.28 -6.01 -11.29
N GLU A 60 -8.11 -6.25 -12.59
CA GLU A 60 -9.12 -6.95 -13.39
C GLU A 60 -9.14 -8.46 -13.11
N LEU A 61 -7.99 -9.05 -12.81
CA LEU A 61 -7.90 -10.46 -12.39
C LEU A 61 -8.52 -10.68 -10.99
N ASP A 62 -8.38 -9.74 -10.07
CA ASP A 62 -9.08 -9.75 -8.78
C ASP A 62 -10.59 -9.67 -8.98
N ARG A 63 -11.04 -8.81 -9.89
CA ARG A 63 -12.46 -8.70 -10.27
C ARG A 63 -12.97 -10.01 -10.88
N HIS A 64 -12.17 -10.65 -11.72
CA HIS A 64 -12.51 -11.95 -12.29
C HIS A 64 -12.60 -13.03 -11.21
N PHE A 65 -11.59 -13.11 -10.33
CA PHE A 65 -11.55 -14.05 -9.22
C PHE A 65 -12.76 -13.89 -8.29
N PHE A 66 -13.19 -12.66 -8.01
CA PHE A 66 -14.40 -12.41 -7.23
C PHE A 66 -15.67 -13.00 -7.88
N LEU A 67 -15.78 -12.94 -9.21
CA LEU A 67 -16.95 -13.44 -9.93
C LEU A 67 -16.95 -14.95 -10.14
N THR A 68 -15.77 -15.55 -10.35
CA THR A 68 -15.66 -16.95 -10.80
C THR A 68 -15.04 -17.87 -9.77
N CYS A 69 -14.46 -17.33 -8.70
CA CYS A 69 -13.60 -18.04 -7.76
C CYS A 69 -12.38 -18.72 -8.42
N VAL A 70 -12.04 -18.35 -9.67
CA VAL A 70 -10.85 -18.86 -10.37
C VAL A 70 -9.71 -17.85 -10.22
N LYS A 71 -8.64 -18.26 -9.53
CA LYS A 71 -7.48 -17.41 -9.33
C LYS A 71 -6.56 -17.48 -10.53
N ILE A 72 -6.26 -16.31 -11.10
CA ILE A 72 -5.34 -16.14 -12.24
C ILE A 72 -4.20 -15.24 -11.78
N ARG A 73 -2.97 -15.59 -12.14
CA ARG A 73 -1.79 -14.74 -11.89
C ARG A 73 -1.24 -14.23 -13.22
N ALA A 74 -0.96 -12.93 -13.28
CA ALA A 74 -0.25 -12.34 -14.40
C ALA A 74 1.26 -12.29 -14.11
N GLU A 75 2.07 -12.81 -15.02
CA GLU A 75 3.54 -12.75 -15.00
C GLU A 75 4.01 -11.88 -16.16
N ILE A 76 4.73 -10.79 -15.86
CA ILE A 76 5.23 -9.89 -16.90
C ILE A 76 6.35 -10.56 -17.72
N ILE A 77 6.25 -10.50 -19.05
CA ILE A 77 7.28 -10.99 -19.96
C ILE A 77 8.18 -9.81 -20.34
N LYS A 78 9.29 -9.66 -19.61
CA LYS A 78 10.29 -8.62 -19.91
C LYS A 78 11.31 -9.12 -20.93
N LYS A 79 11.62 -8.29 -21.93
CA LYS A 79 12.72 -8.51 -22.88
C LYS A 79 14.08 -8.21 -22.24
N ARG A 80 14.10 -7.32 -21.25
CA ARG A 80 15.29 -6.96 -20.48
C ARG A 80 14.99 -7.12 -19.00
N PHE A 81 15.81 -7.91 -18.31
CA PHE A 81 15.75 -7.98 -16.85
C PHE A 81 16.87 -7.11 -16.27
N CYS A 82 16.54 -6.28 -15.29
CA CYS A 82 17.51 -5.61 -14.46
C CYS A 82 17.55 -6.34 -13.12
N CYS A 83 18.72 -6.84 -12.73
CA CYS A 83 18.92 -7.42 -11.41
C CYS A 83 19.44 -6.31 -10.49
N GLY A 84 18.67 -5.96 -9.47
CA GLY A 84 19.11 -5.06 -8.40
C GLY A 84 19.60 -5.88 -7.22
N LEU A 85 20.81 -5.58 -6.73
CA LEU A 85 21.26 -6.06 -5.43
C LEU A 85 20.88 -5.02 -4.37
N GLU A 86 20.03 -5.40 -3.43
CA GLU A 86 19.71 -4.57 -2.28
C GLU A 86 20.46 -5.09 -1.05
N MET A 87 21.45 -4.32 -0.59
CA MET A 87 22.14 -4.59 0.67
C MET A 87 21.49 -3.80 1.79
N ARG A 88 21.12 -4.49 2.87
CA ARG A 88 20.44 -3.89 4.03
C ARG A 88 21.29 -4.07 5.27
N TYR A 89 21.37 -3.02 6.07
CA TYR A 89 22.07 -3.03 7.34
C TYR A 89 21.06 -2.78 8.45
N ARG A 90 21.03 -3.65 9.46
CA ARG A 90 20.28 -3.40 10.69
C ARG A 90 21.26 -2.90 11.74
N ILE A 91 21.06 -1.68 12.21
CA ILE A 91 21.81 -1.17 13.36
C ILE A 91 21.10 -1.68 14.60
N HIS A 92 21.79 -2.55 15.34
CA HIS A 92 21.31 -3.01 16.63
C HIS A 92 21.61 -1.95 17.69
N GLY A 93 20.63 -1.63 18.53
CA GLY A 93 20.84 -0.84 19.72
C GLY A 93 21.29 -1.70 20.89
N GLU A 94 21.83 -1.06 21.93
CA GLU A 94 22.11 -1.71 23.21
C GLU A 94 20.87 -1.70 24.10
N LEU A 95 20.78 -2.67 25.01
CA LEU A 95 19.78 -2.62 26.08
C LEU A 95 20.11 -1.46 27.04
N PRO A 96 19.12 -0.66 27.48
CA PRO A 96 19.34 0.36 28.49
C PRO A 96 19.92 -0.24 29.78
N LYS A 97 20.91 0.43 30.37
CA LYS A 97 21.59 -0.04 31.59
C LYS A 97 20.65 -0.16 32.79
N ASP A 98 19.56 0.57 32.76
CA ASP A 98 18.53 0.68 33.80
C ASP A 98 17.25 -0.10 33.45
N ILE A 99 17.30 -1.02 32.49
CA ILE A 99 16.14 -1.84 32.11
C ILE A 99 15.60 -2.63 33.30
N LYS A 100 14.28 -2.60 33.48
CA LYS A 100 13.57 -3.31 34.56
C LYS A 100 12.65 -4.38 33.95
N PRO A 101 12.25 -5.40 34.73
CA PRO A 101 11.23 -6.35 34.28
C PRO A 101 9.95 -5.63 33.82
N GLN A 102 9.46 -6.00 32.63
CA GLN A 102 8.26 -5.40 32.04
C GLN A 102 7.01 -5.77 32.85
N LYS A 103 6.18 -4.77 33.13
CA LYS A 103 4.81 -4.99 33.62
C LYS A 103 3.89 -5.10 32.41
N TRP A 104 3.40 -6.30 32.13
CA TRP A 104 2.51 -6.54 31.00
C TRP A 104 1.10 -6.04 31.29
N ASN A 105 0.50 -5.36 30.30
CA ASN A 105 -0.93 -5.06 30.24
C ASN A 105 -1.55 -5.72 28.99
N TYR A 106 -2.82 -5.46 28.73
CA TYR A 106 -3.53 -6.10 27.62
C TYR A 106 -3.09 -5.56 26.24
N GLU A 107 -2.79 -4.26 26.16
CA GLU A 107 -2.52 -3.53 24.93
C GLU A 107 -1.06 -3.68 24.45
N LEU A 108 -0.10 -3.70 25.37
CA LEU A 108 1.34 -3.68 25.07
C LEU A 108 1.79 -4.87 24.20
N PRO A 109 1.41 -6.14 24.46
CA PRO A 109 1.77 -7.25 23.57
C PRO A 109 1.26 -7.05 22.15
N LEU A 110 0.06 -6.49 21.99
CA LEU A 110 -0.52 -6.21 20.68
C LEU A 110 0.26 -5.09 19.96
N GLN A 111 0.57 -4.01 20.67
CA GLN A 111 1.37 -2.91 20.11
C GLN A 111 2.77 -3.38 19.67
N LEU A 112 3.46 -4.19 20.49
CA LEU A 112 4.76 -4.76 20.14
C LEU A 112 4.69 -5.73 18.95
N ARG A 113 3.61 -6.50 18.83
CA ARG A 113 3.38 -7.39 17.69
C ARG A 113 3.16 -6.60 16.40
N LEU A 114 2.32 -5.57 16.43
CA LEU A 114 2.09 -4.67 15.31
C LEU A 114 3.38 -3.95 14.91
N TRP A 115 4.20 -3.54 15.89
CA TRP A 115 5.51 -2.94 15.66
C TRP A 115 6.43 -3.86 14.87
N SER A 116 6.53 -5.13 15.29
CA SER A 116 7.32 -6.13 14.57
C SER A 116 6.84 -6.29 13.13
N MET A 117 5.53 -6.43 12.91
CA MET A 117 4.95 -6.57 11.56
C MET A 117 5.25 -5.35 10.69
N ALA A 118 5.16 -4.13 11.24
CA ALA A 118 5.44 -2.90 10.50
C ALA A 118 6.92 -2.82 10.07
N VAL A 119 7.85 -3.18 10.94
CA VAL A 119 9.29 -3.17 10.65
C VAL A 119 9.67 -4.18 9.56
N ASP A 120 8.98 -5.32 9.50
CA ASP A 120 9.28 -6.38 8.53
C ASP A 120 8.70 -6.10 7.12
N LEU A 121 7.79 -5.12 6.98
CA LEU A 121 7.16 -4.75 5.70
C LEU A 121 8.02 -3.80 4.87
N GLN A 122 9.05 -4.35 4.26
CA GLN A 122 10.09 -3.58 3.57
C GLN A 122 9.63 -2.83 2.31
N ASN A 123 8.69 -3.37 1.55
CA ASN A 123 8.23 -2.79 0.27
C ASN A 123 6.74 -2.40 0.28
N GLU A 124 6.07 -2.53 1.42
CA GLU A 124 4.63 -2.32 1.55
C GLU A 124 4.33 -1.16 2.51
N PHE A 125 4.80 0.03 2.13
CA PHE A 125 4.71 1.22 3.00
C PHE A 125 3.28 1.53 3.44
N ARG A 126 2.27 1.19 2.63
CA ARG A 126 0.86 1.34 3.00
C ARG A 126 0.54 0.51 4.23
N LEU A 127 0.93 -0.76 4.23
CA LEU A 127 0.73 -1.65 5.38
C LEU A 127 1.54 -1.17 6.59
N GLN A 128 2.75 -0.62 6.37
CA GLN A 128 3.51 0.01 7.46
C GLN A 128 2.74 1.17 8.10
N ILE A 129 2.20 2.09 7.29
CA ILE A 129 1.39 3.22 7.77
C ILE A 129 0.17 2.70 8.55
N LEU A 130 -0.53 1.68 8.02
CA LEU A 130 -1.67 1.09 8.72
C LEU A 130 -1.28 0.49 10.08
N TYR A 131 -0.20 -0.29 10.15
CA TYR A 131 0.22 -0.91 11.42
C TYR A 131 0.72 0.12 12.43
N TYR A 132 1.53 1.09 12.01
CA TYR A 132 1.94 2.19 12.90
C TYR A 132 0.73 2.99 13.40
N PHE A 133 -0.25 3.26 12.54
CA PHE A 133 -1.45 3.95 12.97
C PHE A 133 -2.29 3.11 13.95
N HIS A 134 -2.43 1.79 13.76
CA HIS A 134 -3.13 0.95 14.74
C HIS A 134 -2.45 0.98 16.12
N ILE A 135 -1.11 1.06 16.19
CA ILE A 135 -0.40 1.23 17.47
C ILE A 135 -0.77 2.56 18.14
N ILE A 136 -0.83 3.64 17.36
CA ILE A 136 -1.23 4.98 17.82
C ILE A 136 -2.69 4.95 18.30
N GLU A 137 -3.59 4.34 17.52
CA GLU A 137 -5.02 4.25 17.84
C GLU A 137 -5.29 3.46 19.13
N LEU A 138 -4.51 2.40 19.40
CA LEU A 138 -4.60 1.66 20.67
C LEU A 138 -4.23 2.52 21.88
N ALA A 139 -3.29 3.47 21.75
CA ALA A 139 -2.92 4.38 22.83
C ALA A 139 -3.84 5.61 22.92
N TYR A 140 -4.45 6.00 21.80
CA TYR A 140 -5.26 7.21 21.66
C TYR A 140 -6.58 6.89 20.91
N PRO A 141 -7.50 6.15 21.53
CA PRO A 141 -8.73 5.70 20.86
C PRO A 141 -9.73 6.85 20.65
N ASP A 142 -9.69 7.87 21.52
CA ASP A 142 -10.66 8.96 21.50
C ASP A 142 -10.36 9.97 20.39
N ASN A 143 -11.41 10.38 19.67
CA ASN A 143 -11.31 11.41 18.63
C ASN A 143 -10.76 12.75 19.15
N SER A 144 -10.95 13.07 20.44
CA SER A 144 -10.40 14.26 21.09
C SER A 144 -8.88 14.28 21.15
N SER A 145 -8.22 13.12 21.03
CA SER A 145 -6.76 12.99 20.97
C SER A 145 -6.15 13.51 19.66
N TYR A 146 -7.00 13.81 18.66
CA TYR A 146 -6.61 14.28 17.34
C TYR A 146 -7.13 15.71 17.14
N PRO A 147 -6.30 16.73 17.44
CA PRO A 147 -6.70 18.13 17.28
C PRO A 147 -7.22 18.44 15.87
N GLU A 148 -8.23 19.30 15.79
CA GLU A 148 -8.82 19.74 14.53
C GLU A 148 -7.80 20.49 13.67
N TYR A 149 -7.79 20.18 12.37
CA TYR A 149 -6.93 20.86 11.39
C TYR A 149 -7.72 21.88 10.57
N THR A 150 -7.43 23.17 10.78
CA THR A 150 -8.22 24.28 10.24
C THR A 150 -7.48 25.15 9.22
N ASP A 151 -6.15 25.08 9.15
CA ASP A 151 -5.31 25.95 8.34
C ASP A 151 -4.29 25.14 7.52
N ASN A 152 -4.36 25.22 6.20
CA ASN A 152 -3.51 24.48 5.28
C ASN A 152 -2.12 25.11 5.06
N THR A 153 -1.82 26.24 5.69
CA THR A 153 -0.51 26.92 5.60
C THR A 153 0.47 26.43 6.66
N ILE A 154 -0.03 25.76 7.70
CA ILE A 154 0.75 25.19 8.79
C ILE A 154 0.70 23.66 8.78
N PRO A 155 1.75 22.98 9.28
CA PRO A 155 1.70 21.54 9.47
C PRO A 155 0.61 21.16 10.49
N PRO A 156 -0.16 20.09 10.26
CA PRO A 156 -1.09 19.56 11.26
C PRO A 156 -0.37 19.05 12.51
N HIS A 157 -1.12 18.87 13.60
CA HIS A 157 -0.59 18.17 14.77
C HIS A 157 -0.16 16.74 14.38
N PRO A 158 0.97 16.21 14.88
CA PRO A 158 1.51 14.90 14.47
C PRO A 158 0.51 13.74 14.52
N LEU A 159 -0.29 13.63 15.59
CA LEU A 159 -1.32 12.58 15.69
C LEU A 159 -2.41 12.73 14.63
N THR A 160 -2.85 13.96 14.39
CA THR A 160 -3.84 14.29 13.35
C THR A 160 -3.28 13.99 11.96
N GLU A 161 -2.00 14.30 11.72
CA GLU A 161 -1.30 13.96 10.47
C GLU A 161 -1.27 12.45 10.24
N CYS A 162 -0.93 11.66 11.27
CA CYS A 162 -0.94 10.20 11.19
C CYS A 162 -2.34 9.66 10.83
N LYS A 163 -3.39 10.24 11.42
CA LYS A 163 -4.78 9.91 11.10
C LYS A 163 -5.14 10.22 9.66
N PHE A 164 -4.75 11.40 9.15
CA PHE A 164 -4.96 11.75 7.75
C PHE A 164 -4.20 10.81 6.81
N LEU A 165 -2.94 10.53 7.08
CA LEU A 165 -2.14 9.60 6.27
C LEU A 165 -2.80 8.22 6.20
N ARG A 166 -3.27 7.67 7.32
CA ARG A 166 -4.06 6.42 7.34
C ARG A 166 -5.33 6.54 6.49
N HIS A 167 -6.09 7.62 6.59
CA HIS A 167 -7.29 7.80 5.78
C HIS A 167 -6.98 7.86 4.28
N LEU A 168 -5.91 8.56 3.87
CA LEU A 168 -5.54 8.67 2.46
C LEU A 168 -5.22 7.32 1.84
N ILE A 169 -4.61 6.40 2.60
CA ILE A 169 -4.19 5.08 2.08
C ILE A 169 -5.23 3.97 2.25
N ALA A 170 -6.15 4.11 3.22
CA ALA A 170 -7.10 3.05 3.57
C ALA A 170 -8.39 3.11 2.74
N HIS A 171 -8.63 4.21 2.03
CA HIS A 171 -9.86 4.46 1.29
C HIS A 171 -9.57 4.72 -0.19
N ALA A 172 -10.62 4.72 -1.01
CA ALA A 172 -10.56 5.04 -2.43
C ALA A 172 -11.55 6.16 -2.77
N GLY A 173 -11.34 6.84 -3.89
CA GLY A 173 -12.22 7.90 -4.38
C GLY A 173 -11.84 9.30 -3.94
N ASP A 174 -12.83 10.18 -3.84
CA ASP A 174 -12.62 11.59 -3.48
C ASP A 174 -12.53 11.79 -1.97
N VAL A 175 -11.78 12.82 -1.55
CA VAL A 175 -11.69 13.20 -0.14
C VAL A 175 -12.99 13.87 0.31
N SER A 176 -13.64 13.31 1.32
CA SER A 176 -14.96 13.77 1.79
C SER A 176 -14.89 14.85 2.88
N THR A 177 -13.89 14.83 3.77
CA THR A 177 -13.85 15.72 4.94
C THR A 177 -13.10 17.03 4.65
N LYS A 178 -13.61 18.15 5.19
CA LYS A 178 -12.99 19.48 5.02
C LYS A 178 -11.52 19.50 5.49
N GLN A 179 -11.23 18.85 6.62
CA GLN A 179 -9.87 18.81 7.16
C GLN A 179 -8.91 18.03 6.27
N LEU A 180 -9.35 16.89 5.71
CA LEU A 180 -8.52 16.09 4.83
C LEU A 180 -8.28 16.81 3.48
N LYS A 181 -9.26 17.58 2.98
CA LYS A 181 -9.06 18.48 1.82
C LYS A 181 -8.02 19.56 2.11
N LEU A 182 -8.06 20.19 3.28
CA LEU A 182 -7.05 21.15 3.71
C LEU A 182 -5.67 20.49 3.76
N TYR A 183 -5.58 19.27 4.26
CA TYR A 183 -4.34 18.52 4.31
C TYR A 183 -3.80 18.15 2.92
N CYS A 184 -4.65 17.75 1.98
CA CYS A 184 -4.26 17.56 0.58
C CYS A 184 -3.67 18.84 -0.02
N LYS A 185 -4.26 20.00 0.27
CA LYS A 185 -3.72 21.30 -0.16
C LYS A 185 -2.37 21.60 0.47
N TYR A 186 -2.20 21.35 1.77
CA TYR A 186 -0.93 21.50 2.48
C TYR A 186 0.18 20.64 1.85
N LEU A 187 -0.13 19.40 1.50
CA LEU A 187 0.81 18.48 0.83
C LEU A 187 0.99 18.76 -0.67
N ASN A 188 0.23 19.69 -1.25
CA ASN A 188 0.21 19.98 -2.69
C ASN A 188 -0.06 18.73 -3.56
N ILE A 189 -1.10 17.99 -3.17
CA ILE A 189 -1.63 16.80 -3.86
C ILE A 189 -3.11 17.00 -4.22
N PRO A 190 -3.66 16.22 -5.18
CA PRO A 190 -5.08 16.26 -5.49
C PRO A 190 -5.95 15.91 -4.28
N GLU A 191 -7.18 16.43 -4.21
CA GLU A 191 -8.19 16.09 -3.20
C GLU A 191 -8.82 14.68 -3.44
N LYS A 192 -7.95 13.70 -3.69
CA LYS A 192 -8.30 12.30 -3.94
C LYS A 192 -7.52 11.40 -2.99
N MET A 193 -8.11 10.25 -2.66
CA MET A 193 -7.40 9.20 -1.92
C MET A 193 -6.22 8.68 -2.73
N TYR A 194 -5.27 8.05 -2.05
CA TYR A 194 -4.04 7.57 -2.66
C TYR A 194 -4.32 6.61 -3.83
N ASN A 195 -3.67 6.87 -4.96
CA ASN A 195 -3.62 5.96 -6.10
C ASN A 195 -2.18 5.46 -6.24
N VAL A 196 -2.00 4.14 -6.30
CA VAL A 196 -0.69 3.49 -6.42
C VAL A 196 0.05 3.86 -7.71
N THR A 197 -0.67 4.31 -8.75
CA THR A 197 -0.07 4.72 -10.02
C THR A 197 0.40 6.18 -10.02
N ASP A 198 0.28 6.92 -8.90
CA ASP A 198 0.76 8.31 -8.78
C ASP A 198 2.11 8.34 -8.03
N PRO A 199 3.25 8.41 -8.74
CA PRO A 199 4.57 8.35 -8.12
C PRO A 199 4.88 9.59 -7.25
N LYS A 200 4.28 10.75 -7.56
CA LYS A 200 4.45 11.97 -6.76
C LYS A 200 3.76 11.79 -5.40
N TYR A 201 2.52 11.29 -5.43
CA TYR A 201 1.76 10.99 -4.23
C TYR A 201 2.48 9.93 -3.39
N GLN A 202 2.97 8.86 -4.02
CA GLN A 202 3.74 7.82 -3.35
C GLN A 202 4.98 8.39 -2.65
N SER A 203 5.79 9.20 -3.34
CA SER A 203 6.98 9.81 -2.75
C SER A 203 6.68 10.67 -1.52
N ILE A 204 5.56 11.42 -1.54
CA ILE A 204 5.14 12.25 -0.40
C ILE A 204 4.77 11.38 0.80
N LEU A 205 3.99 10.32 0.59
CA LEU A 205 3.58 9.42 1.67
C LEU A 205 4.75 8.61 2.24
N LEU A 206 5.66 8.14 1.38
CA LEU A 206 6.90 7.48 1.80
C LEU A 206 7.73 8.39 2.72
N GLY A 207 7.85 9.68 2.38
CA GLY A 207 8.54 10.67 3.21
C GLY A 207 7.92 10.90 4.60
N LYS A 208 6.68 10.42 4.83
CA LYS A 208 5.96 10.58 6.09
C LYS A 208 5.95 9.33 6.98
N ILE A 209 6.47 8.19 6.51
CA ILE A 209 6.53 6.95 7.33
C ILE A 209 7.24 7.20 8.66
N LYS A 210 8.33 7.99 8.62
CA LYS A 210 9.13 8.28 9.82
C LYS A 210 8.31 8.96 10.91
N LEU A 211 7.39 9.85 10.53
CA LEU A 211 6.47 10.50 11.47
C LEU A 211 5.60 9.47 12.18
N LEU A 212 4.98 8.54 11.43
CA LEU A 212 4.17 7.48 12.02
C LEU A 212 4.98 6.56 12.91
N GLU A 213 6.18 6.17 12.48
CA GLU A 213 7.10 5.34 13.27
C GLU A 213 7.42 6.01 14.62
N ASP A 214 7.75 7.30 14.61
CA ASP A 214 8.11 8.04 15.82
C ASP A 214 6.91 8.23 16.76
N GLN A 215 5.71 8.46 16.22
CA GLN A 215 4.49 8.53 17.05
C GLN A 215 4.08 7.16 17.60
N ALA A 216 4.23 6.08 16.83
CA ALA A 216 4.00 4.71 17.30
C ALA A 216 4.98 4.33 18.41
N LYS A 217 6.26 4.72 18.31
CA LYS A 217 7.26 4.56 19.38
C LYS A 217 6.83 5.27 20.66
N LYS A 218 6.37 6.52 20.55
CA LYS A 218 5.86 7.28 21.71
C LYS A 218 4.64 6.61 22.33
N ALA A 219 3.72 6.10 21.51
CA ALA A 219 2.53 5.39 21.98
C ALA A 219 2.88 4.11 22.76
N ILE A 220 3.85 3.32 22.27
CA ILE A 220 4.35 2.13 22.98
C ILE A 220 5.03 2.54 24.30
N ALA A 221 5.84 3.59 24.27
CA ALA A 221 6.63 4.03 25.43
C ALA A 221 5.79 4.48 26.63
N ILE A 222 4.50 4.78 26.45
CA ILE A 222 3.57 5.05 27.57
C ILE A 222 3.38 3.81 28.45
N ASN A 223 3.49 2.62 27.84
CA ASN A 223 3.22 1.33 28.48
C ASN A 223 4.51 0.57 28.87
N LEU A 224 5.70 1.11 28.56
CA LEU A 224 7.00 0.55 28.92
C LEU A 224 7.51 1.14 30.24
#